data_AF-A0A7D7VAM2-F1
#
_entry.id   AF-A0A7D7VAM2-F1
#
_cell.length_a   1.000
_cell.length_b   1.000
_cell.length_c   1.000
_cell.angle_alpha   90.00
_cell.angle_beta   90.00
_cell.angle_gamma   90.00
#
_symmetry.space_group_name_H-M   'P 1'
#
loop_
_entity.id
_entity.type
_entity.pdbx_description
1 polymer ?
#
loop_
_entity_poly.entity_id
_entity_poly.type
_entity_poly.pdbx_seq_one_letter_code
_entity_poly.pdbx_strand_id
1 'polypeptide(L)'
;MLAVHPEKIRSTAPLPEATTGPQVDFSKRYLVEEIKDGLYWVTDGTYQAMFLTTGEGVIAVDAPHQLVKTISKQLQKLQTSQ
;
A
#
# COMPACT_ATOMS: atom_id res chain seq x y z
N MET A 1 22.91 -39.67 -14.51
CA MET A 1 21.46 -39.64 -14.20
C MET A 1 21.30 -38.83 -12.94
N LEU A 2 20.67 -37.65 -12.99
CA LEU A 2 20.42 -36.84 -11.79
C LEU A 2 19.35 -37.52 -10.96
N ALA A 3 19.67 -37.91 -9.73
CA ALA A 3 18.69 -38.39 -8.77
C ALA A 3 17.78 -37.22 -8.38
N VAL A 4 16.54 -37.25 -8.83
CA VAL A 4 15.50 -36.31 -8.40
C VAL A 4 15.16 -36.66 -6.95
N HIS A 5 15.45 -35.77 -6.00
CA HIS A 5 15.05 -35.97 -4.60
C HIS A 5 13.51 -35.95 -4.52
N PRO A 6 12.84 -37.01 -4.02
CA PRO A 6 11.40 -37.03 -3.86
C PRO A 6 11.01 -36.37 -2.53
N GLU A 7 11.33 -35.10 -2.34
CA GLU A 7 10.73 -34.38 -1.22
C GLU A 7 9.32 -33.95 -1.63
N LYS A 8 8.34 -34.73 -1.15
CA LYS A 8 6.91 -34.47 -1.24
C LYS A 8 6.64 -32.99 -0.91
N ILE A 9 6.25 -32.21 -1.91
CA ILE A 9 5.83 -30.81 -1.73
C ILE A 9 4.75 -30.82 -0.64
N ARG A 10 5.10 -30.33 0.55
CA ARG A 10 4.13 -30.19 1.64
C ARG A 10 3.15 -29.12 1.19
N SER A 11 1.88 -29.50 1.03
CA SER A 11 0.82 -28.54 0.75
C SER A 11 0.76 -27.54 1.89
N THR A 12 0.94 -26.26 1.59
CA THR A 12 0.75 -25.19 2.57
C THR A 12 -0.73 -25.07 2.92
N ALA A 13 -1.03 -24.56 4.12
CA ALA A 13 -2.41 -24.19 4.47
C ALA A 13 -2.90 -23.07 3.52
N PRO A 14 -4.20 -23.03 3.20
CA PRO A 14 -4.76 -21.92 2.44
C PRO A 14 -4.54 -20.60 3.18
N LEU A 15 -4.32 -19.52 2.41
CA LEU A 15 -4.20 -18.19 3.01
C LEU A 15 -5.53 -17.78 3.65
N PRO A 16 -5.51 -17.15 4.83
CA PRO A 16 -6.69 -16.48 5.36
C PRO A 16 -7.22 -15.44 4.37
N GLU A 17 -8.55 -15.28 4.29
CA GLU A 17 -9.18 -14.30 3.41
C GLU A 17 -8.64 -12.86 3.63
N ALA A 18 -8.37 -12.53 4.90
CA ALA A 18 -7.78 -11.26 5.33
C ALA A 18 -6.37 -10.98 4.77
N THR A 19 -5.73 -11.95 4.11
CA THR A 19 -4.44 -11.75 3.43
C THR A 19 -4.61 -11.00 2.10
N THR A 20 -5.83 -10.86 1.61
CA THR A 20 -6.11 -10.11 0.39
C THR A 20 -6.03 -8.62 0.68
N GLY A 21 -5.01 -7.96 0.12
CA GLY A 21 -4.88 -6.51 0.17
C GLY A 21 -6.02 -5.79 -0.59
N PRO A 22 -6.09 -4.46 -0.46
CA PRO A 22 -7.13 -3.68 -1.10
C PRO A 22 -6.96 -3.71 -2.62
N GLN A 23 -8.07 -3.59 -3.32
CA GLN A 23 -8.08 -3.56 -4.78
C GLN A 23 -7.56 -2.22 -5.28
N VAL A 24 -6.51 -2.26 -6.09
CA VAL A 24 -5.96 -1.07 -6.75
C VAL A 24 -6.63 -0.90 -8.11
N ASP A 25 -7.26 0.26 -8.32
CA ASP A 25 -7.85 0.63 -9.61
C ASP A 25 -6.78 0.71 -10.70
N PHE A 26 -6.84 -0.18 -11.69
CA PHE A 26 -5.90 -0.25 -12.80
C PHE A 26 -5.81 1.03 -13.64
N SER A 27 -6.87 1.86 -13.68
CA SER A 27 -6.85 3.13 -14.40
C SER A 27 -6.06 4.22 -13.65
N LYS A 28 -6.14 4.21 -12.31
CA LYS A 28 -5.43 5.16 -11.44
C LYS A 28 -4.01 4.70 -11.12
N ARG A 29 -3.81 3.38 -11.09
CA ARG A 29 -2.56 2.67 -10.74
C ARG A 29 -2.08 2.90 -9.30
N TYR A 30 -2.95 3.41 -8.45
CA TYR A 30 -2.73 3.56 -7.02
C TYR A 30 -4.06 3.67 -6.29
N LEU A 31 -4.04 3.32 -5.01
CA LEU A 31 -5.08 3.56 -4.02
C LEU A 31 -4.57 4.62 -3.04
N VAL A 32 -5.46 5.53 -2.65
CA VAL A 32 -5.32 6.33 -1.44
C VAL A 32 -6.62 6.24 -0.67
N GLU A 33 -6.54 5.83 0.58
CA GLU A 33 -7.70 5.66 1.47
C GLU A 33 -7.39 6.28 2.83
N GLU A 34 -8.36 6.97 3.43
CA GLU A 34 -8.24 7.40 4.81
C GLU A 34 -8.58 6.23 5.73
N ILE A 35 -7.64 5.86 6.60
CA ILE A 35 -7.90 4.87 7.65
C ILE A 35 -8.77 5.53 8.72
N LYS A 36 -8.27 6.64 9.29
CA LYS A 36 -8.97 7.42 10.31
C LYS A 36 -8.22 8.70 10.67
N ASP A 37 -8.93 9.75 11.08
CA ASP A 37 -8.39 10.93 11.77
C ASP A 37 -7.19 11.57 11.02
N GLY A 38 -7.27 11.65 9.68
CA GLY A 38 -6.21 12.22 8.85
C GLY A 38 -5.02 11.29 8.57
N LEU A 39 -5.07 10.03 8.99
CA LEU A 39 -4.12 8.98 8.59
C LEU A 39 -4.58 8.33 7.28
N TYR A 40 -3.73 8.41 6.26
CA TYR A 40 -4.00 7.88 4.94
C TYR A 40 -3.06 6.72 4.61
N TRP A 41 -3.61 5.66 4.03
CA TRP A 41 -2.87 4.60 3.36
C TRP A 41 -2.72 4.90 1.87
N VAL A 42 -1.52 4.69 1.35
CA VAL A 42 -1.21 4.80 -0.07
C VAL A 42 -0.55 3.50 -0.54
N THR A 43 -1.04 2.92 -1.64
CA THR A 43 -0.41 1.74 -2.25
C THR A 43 -0.63 1.69 -3.77
N ASP A 44 0.34 1.15 -4.51
CA ASP A 44 0.20 0.78 -5.93
C ASP A 44 0.03 -0.73 -6.14
N GLY A 45 -0.14 -1.48 -5.04
CA GLY A 45 -0.22 -2.95 -5.02
C GLY A 45 1.14 -3.65 -4.89
N THR A 46 2.26 -2.93 -5.08
CA THR A 46 3.63 -3.45 -4.87
C THR A 46 4.31 -2.77 -3.69
N TYR A 47 4.18 -1.45 -3.61
CA TYR A 47 4.69 -0.62 -2.53
C TYR A 47 3.53 -0.07 -1.71
N GLN A 48 3.81 0.24 -0.45
CA GLN A 48 2.87 0.89 0.45
C GLN A 48 3.58 1.96 1.27
N ALA A 49 2.83 2.98 1.65
CA ALA A 49 3.23 4.04 2.55
C ALA A 49 2.00 4.51 3.35
N MET A 50 2.25 5.25 4.43
CA MET A 50 1.20 6.03 5.07
C MET A 50 1.64 7.49 5.22
N PHE A 51 0.67 8.40 5.34
CA PHE A 51 0.93 9.74 5.82
C PHE A 51 -0.17 10.22 6.77
N LEU A 52 0.21 10.99 7.79
CA LEU A 52 -0.71 11.58 8.77
C LEU A 52 -0.68 13.10 8.66
N THR A 53 -1.84 13.73 8.49
CA THR A 53 -1.98 15.18 8.57
C THR A 53 -2.21 15.62 10.02
N THR A 54 -1.44 16.58 10.52
CA THR A 54 -1.52 17.02 11.94
C THR A 54 -2.08 18.43 12.12
N GLY A 55 -2.43 19.12 11.03
CA GLY A 55 -2.78 20.55 11.03
C GLY A 55 -1.56 21.48 11.02
N GLU A 56 -0.43 21.04 11.58
CA GLU A 56 0.86 21.76 11.52
C GLU A 56 1.75 21.28 10.37
N GLY A 57 1.49 20.08 9.88
CA GLY A 57 2.28 19.47 8.82
C GLY A 57 1.84 18.06 8.51
N VAL A 58 2.78 17.28 7.95
CA VAL A 58 2.56 15.90 7.52
C VAL A 58 3.69 15.02 8.02
N ILE A 59 3.33 13.88 8.61
CA ILE A 59 4.27 12.82 8.95
C ILE A 59 4.17 11.76 7.85
N ALA A 60 5.27 11.42 7.20
CA ALA A 60 5.35 10.32 6.24
C ALA A 60 5.90 9.06 6.92
N VAL A 61 5.29 7.91 6.69
CA VAL A 61 5.69 6.61 7.24
C VAL A 61 6.03 5.68 6.08
N ASP A 62 7.27 5.17 6.10
CA ASP A 62 7.84 4.30 5.08
C ASP A 62 7.52 4.79 3.66
N ALA A 63 8.21 5.86 3.24
CA ALA A 63 7.89 6.60 2.02
C ALA A 63 8.85 6.22 0.87
N PRO A 64 8.65 5.07 0.19
CA PRO A 64 9.45 4.71 -0.97
C PRO A 64 9.28 5.76 -2.07
N HIS A 65 10.36 6.00 -2.82
CA HIS A 65 10.40 7.08 -3.82
C HIS A 65 9.26 6.97 -4.86
N GLN A 66 8.80 5.74 -5.14
CA GLN A 66 7.75 5.42 -6.12
C GLN A 66 6.42 6.07 -5.74
N LEU A 67 6.14 6.20 -4.43
CA LEU A 67 4.86 6.72 -3.93
C LEU A 67 4.89 8.22 -3.64
N VAL A 68 6.06 8.87 -3.66
CA VAL A 68 6.21 10.31 -3.34
C VAL A 68 5.29 11.17 -4.22
N LYS A 69 5.20 10.90 -5.52
CA LYS A 69 4.35 11.67 -6.44
C LYS A 69 2.86 11.55 -6.07
N THR A 70 2.41 10.36 -5.70
CA THR A 70 1.03 10.10 -5.31
C THR A 70 0.70 10.81 -4.00
N ILE A 71 1.60 10.72 -3.01
CA ILE A 71 1.46 11.41 -1.71
C ILE A 71 1.38 12.92 -1.93
N SER A 72 2.33 13.53 -2.65
CA SER A 72 2.33 14.98 -2.91
C SER A 72 1.06 15.44 -3.63
N LYS A 73 0.56 14.67 -4.61
CA LYS A 73 -0.70 14.97 -5.31
C LYS A 73 -1.89 14.94 -4.34
N GLN A 74 -1.93 13.97 -3.43
CA GLN A 74 -3.02 13.89 -2.46
C GLN A 74 -2.95 15.04 -1.45
N LEU A 75 -1.76 15.36 -0.94
CA LEU A 75 -1.58 16.50 -0.03
C LEU A 75 -2.03 17.81 -0.68
N GLN A 76 -1.69 18.04 -1.95
CA GLN A 76 -2.15 19.22 -2.68
C GLN A 76 -3.68 19.27 -2.76
N LYS A 77 -4.36 18.14 -3.02
CA LYS A 77 -5.83 18.09 -3.04
C LYS A 77 -6.45 18.41 -1.68
N LEU A 78 -5.88 17.88 -0.60
CA LEU A 78 -6.35 18.12 0.77
C LEU A 78 -6.19 19.59 1.16
N GLN A 79 -5.13 20.25 0.69
CA GLN A 79 -4.92 21.68 0.90
C GLN A 79 -5.90 22.56 0.14
N THR A 80 -6.32 22.18 -1.07
CA THR A 80 -7.28 22.95 -1.89
C THR A 80 -8.74 22.72 -1.52
N SER A 81 -9.03 21.75 -0.66
CA SER A 81 -10.39 21.37 -0.25
C SER A 81 -10.82 22.01 1.07
N GLN A 82 -9.95 22.81 1.69
CA GLN A 82 -10.23 23.69 2.83
C GLN A 82 -10.20 25.15 2.37
#